data_AF-A0A2X3HGY2-F1
#
_entry.id   AF-A0A2X3HGY2-F1
#
_cell.length_a   1.000
_cell.length_b   1.000
_cell.length_c   1.000
_cell.angle_alpha   90.00
_cell.angle_beta   90.00
_cell.angle_gamma   90.00
#
_symmetry.space_group_name_H-M   'P 1'
#
loop_
_entity.id
_entity.type
_entity.pdbx_description
1 polymer ?
#
loop_
_entity_poly.entity_id
_entity_poly.type
_entity_poly.pdbx_seq_one_letter_code
_entity_poly.pdbx_strand_id
1 'polypeptide(L)' 'MHGDRIVAVIHSEKERESAEPESLVEPFLTRFCR' A
#
# COMPACT_ATOMS: atom_id res chain seq x y z
N MET A 1 6.42 0.35 -1.50
CA MET A 1 7.41 1.31 -0.97
C MET A 1 6.68 2.30 -0.07
N HIS A 2 7.34 2.86 0.95
CA HIS A 2 6.74 3.96 1.71
C HIS A 2 6.45 5.13 0.76
N GLY A 3 5.22 5.65 0.79
CA GLY A 3 4.75 6.73 -0.09
C GLY A 3 4.01 6.27 -1.34
N ASP A 4 3.93 4.96 -1.63
CA ASP A 4 3.12 4.48 -2.76
C ASP A 4 1.64 4.65 -2.47
N ARG A 5 0.86 5.01 -3.49
CA ARG A 5 -0.61 4.99 -3.41
C ARG A 5 -1.09 3.63 -3.91
N ILE A 6 -1.79 2.89 -3.05
CA ILE A 6 -2.23 1.51 -3.34
C ILE A 6 -3.72 1.34 -3.09
N VAL A 7 -4.31 0.35 -3.76
CA VAL A 7 -5.55 -0.29 -3.31
C VAL A 7 -5.16 -1.41 -2.35
N ALA A 8 -5.86 -1.50 -1.22
CA ALA A 8 -5.64 -2.53 -0.21
C ALA A 8 -6.96 -3.20 0.14
N VAL A 9 -6.91 -4.50 0.40
CA VAL A 9 -8.00 -5.25 0.99
C VAL A 9 -7.92 -5.10 2.50
N ILE A 10 -9.02 -4.69 3.12
CA ILE A 10 -9.11 -4.56 4.57
C ILE A 10 -9.63 -5.86 5.16
N HIS A 11 -8.82 -6.47 6.02
CA HIS A 11 -9.19 -7.62 6.83
C HIS A 11 -9.45 -7.15 8.26
N SER A 12 -10.69 -7.26 8.71
CA SER A 12 -11.06 -6.99 10.11
C SER A 12 -11.01 -8.31 10.88
N GLU A 13 -10.02 -8.47 11.76
CA GLU A 13 -9.88 -9.63 12.62
C GLU A 13 -9.97 -9.21 14.09
N LYS A 14 -11.01 -9.69 14.77
CA LYS A 14 -11.31 -9.35 16.16
C LYS A 14 -11.42 -7.83 16.34
N GLU A 15 -10.42 -7.22 16.97
CA GLU A 15 -10.36 -5.78 17.29
C GLU A 15 -9.33 -5.02 16.44
N ARG A 16 -8.73 -5.66 15.44
CA ARG A 16 -7.71 -5.05 14.59
C ARG A 16 -8.08 -5.13 13.12
N GLU A 17 -7.83 -4.03 12.42
CA GLU A 17 -7.89 -3.98 10.97
C GLU A 17 -6.47 -4.12 10.39
N SER A 18 -6.33 -4.97 9.39
CA SER A 18 -5.12 -5.14 8.61
C SER A 18 -5.40 -4.74 7.17
N ALA A 19 -4.52 -3.92 6.58
CA ALA A 19 -4.60 -3.55 5.17
C ALA A 19 -3.56 -4.35 4.39
N GLU A 20 -4.01 -5.33 3.61
CA GLU A 20 -3.13 -6.09 2.70
C GLU A 20 -3.09 -5.42 1.31
N PRO A 21 -1.91 -5.13 0.76
CA PRO A 21 -1.78 -4.51 -0.56
C PRO A 21 -2.34 -5.42 -1.67
N GLU A 22 -3.22 -4.88 -2.51
CA GLU A 22 -3.78 -5.59 -3.67
C GLU A 22 -3.14 -5.10 -4.97
N SER A 23 -3.15 -3.78 -5.20
CA SER A 23 -2.62 -3.21 -6.44
C SER A 23 -2.01 -1.82 -6.23
N LEU A 24 -1.00 -1.52 -7.05
CA LEU A 24 -0.37 -0.19 -7.10
C LEU A 24 -1.21 0.74 -7.96
N VAL A 25 -1.60 1.89 -7.40
CA VAL A 25 -2.28 2.96 -8.14
C VAL A 25 -1.25 3.93 -8.71
N GLU A 26 -0.39 4.46 -7.83
CA GLU A 26 0.66 5.40 -8.21
C GLU A 26 1.97 5.06 -7.49
N PRO A 27 3.09 4.90 -8.22
CA PRO A 27 4.39 4.71 -7.61
C PRO A 27 4.88 6.00 -6.95
N PHE A 28 5.47 5.87 -5.77
CA PHE A 28 6.13 6.95 -5.06
C PHE A 28 7.34 7.49 -5.83
N LEU A 29 8.12 6.59 -6.45
CA LEU A 29 9.33 6.95 -7.19
C LEU A 29 9.22 6.47 -8.63
N THR A 30 9.39 7.40 -9.55
CA THR A 30 9.55 7.12 -10.99
C THR A 30 11.01 7.28 -11.44
N ARG A 31 11.79 8.06 -10.69
CA ARG A 31 13.23 8.23 -10.86
C ARG A 31 13.86 8.42 -9.48
N PHE A 32 14.95 7.73 -9.22
CA PHE A 32 15.74 7.88 -8.01
C PHE A 32 17.20 8.13 -8.38
N CYS A 33 17.85 9.07 -7.69
CA CYS A 33 19.27 9.32 -7.85
C CYS A 33 20.05 8.45 -6.86
N ARG A 34 20.95 7.61 -7.38
CA ARG A 34 21.89 6.85 -6.56
C ARG A 34 23.04 7.73 -6.10
#